data_AF-A0A943UXM0-F1
#
_entry.id   AF-A0A943UXM0-F1
#
_cell.length_a   1.000
_cell.length_b   1.000
_cell.length_c   1.000
_cell.angle_alpha   90.00
_cell.angle_beta   90.00
_cell.angle_gamma   90.00
#
_symmetry.space_group_name_H-M   'P 1'
#
loop_
_entity.id
_entity.type
_entity.pdbx_description
1 polymer ?
#
loop_
_entity_poly.entity_id
_entity_poly.type
_entity_poly.pdbx_seq_one_letter_code
_entity_poly.pdbx_strand_id
1 'polypeptide(L)'
;MSIQWPLLVFSLLAGSGGALLAFAGVAQAAGIARKTRSIAVACALALLVIGGCASVVHLAQPANIMAAAANVFSFSGISVELIMLGINAVVCVAYLIAARKEASAPTMRGIAVVGIISGVVMTFVVGNGYVMQSQPNWNTVLLPLAYAGSGLACGGALYCALMAAFKEAASEFKPVGVVAIAALVVQLAACVA
;
A
#
# COMPACT_ATOMS: atom_id res chain seq x y z
N MET A 1 3.35 24.82 12.36
CA MET A 1 2.10 24.03 12.39
C MET A 1 2.30 22.83 13.30
N SER A 2 1.29 22.38 14.03
CA SER A 2 1.36 21.13 14.78
C SER A 2 1.41 19.93 13.83
N ILE A 3 2.12 18.87 14.21
CA ILE A 3 2.20 17.63 13.42
C ILE A 3 0.81 16.99 13.35
N GLN A 4 0.37 16.66 12.14
CA GLN A 4 -0.85 15.89 11.89
C GLN A 4 -0.57 14.39 12.04
N TRP A 5 -0.40 13.94 13.29
CA TRP A 5 -0.08 12.53 13.60
C TRP A 5 -1.00 11.51 12.94
N PRO A 6 -2.34 11.70 12.89
CA PRO A 6 -3.21 10.72 12.25
C PRO A 6 -2.95 10.56 10.74
N LEU A 7 -2.59 11.64 10.04
CA LEU A 7 -2.24 11.59 8.61
C LEU A 7 -0.89 10.91 8.36
N LEU A 8 0.08 11.14 9.25
CA LEU A 8 1.37 10.45 9.18
C LEU A 8 1.18 8.94 9.35
N VAL A 9 0.38 8.52 10.33
CA VAL A 9 0.05 7.11 10.56
C VAL A 9 -0.72 6.54 9.37
N PHE A 10 -1.73 7.24 8.85
CA PHE A 10 -2.42 6.83 7.63
C PHE A 10 -1.45 6.58 6.48
N SER A 11 -0.59 7.57 6.18
CA SER A 11 0.34 7.48 5.05
C SER A 11 1.29 6.29 5.15
N LEU A 12 1.87 6.10 6.34
CA LEU A 12 2.77 4.98 6.60
C LEU A 12 2.06 3.64 6.43
N LEU A 13 0.89 3.46 7.07
CA LEU A 13 0.21 2.17 7.08
C LEU A 13 -0.47 1.86 5.75
N ALA A 14 -1.14 2.84 5.13
CA ALA A 14 -1.83 2.64 3.86
C ALA A 14 -0.84 2.40 2.71
N GLY A 15 0.24 3.19 2.64
CA GLY A 15 1.32 2.97 1.68
C GLY A 15 2.01 1.61 1.88
N SER A 16 2.42 1.30 3.11
CA SER A 16 3.06 0.01 3.41
C SER A 16 2.12 -1.19 3.18
N GLY A 17 0.83 -1.04 3.49
CA GLY A 17 -0.20 -2.06 3.26
C GLY A 17 -0.43 -2.33 1.77
N GLY A 18 -0.54 -1.28 0.95
CA GLY A 18 -0.61 -1.42 -0.51
C GLY A 18 0.64 -2.10 -1.08
N ALA A 19 1.83 -1.65 -0.68
CA ALA A 19 3.08 -2.29 -1.08
C ALA A 19 3.16 -3.76 -0.66
N LEU A 20 2.75 -4.09 0.57
CA LEU A 20 2.77 -5.46 1.08
C LEU A 20 1.85 -6.38 0.25
N LEU A 21 0.66 -5.90 -0.14
CA LEU A 21 -0.21 -6.59 -1.08
C LEU A 21 0.49 -6.80 -2.43
N ALA A 22 1.16 -5.78 -2.95
CA ALA A 22 1.87 -5.89 -4.23
C ALA A 22 2.98 -6.95 -4.18
N PHE A 23 3.79 -6.98 -3.12
CA PHE A 23 4.81 -8.02 -2.94
C PHE A 23 4.22 -9.43 -2.81
N ALA A 24 3.12 -9.58 -2.06
CA ALA A 24 2.41 -10.85 -1.99
C ALA A 24 1.87 -11.29 -3.36
N GLY A 25 1.39 -10.34 -4.17
CA GLY A 25 0.97 -10.56 -5.56
C GLY A 25 2.13 -10.99 -6.46
N VAL A 26 3.28 -10.31 -6.39
CA VAL A 26 4.50 -10.71 -7.14
C VAL A 26 4.91 -12.13 -6.75
N ALA A 27 4.94 -12.44 -5.46
CA ALA A 27 5.29 -13.77 -4.97
C ALA A 27 4.28 -14.84 -5.46
N GLN A 28 2.99 -14.52 -5.48
CA GLN A 28 1.95 -15.40 -6.03
C GLN A 28 2.16 -15.65 -7.53
N ALA A 29 2.45 -14.62 -8.32
CA ALA A 29 2.66 -14.73 -9.76
C ALA A 29 3.98 -15.45 -10.12
N ALA A 30 5.02 -15.25 -9.32
CA ALA A 30 6.34 -15.87 -9.50
C ALA A 30 6.44 -17.28 -8.89
N GLY A 31 5.46 -17.71 -8.11
CA GLY A 31 5.46 -19.05 -7.52
C GLY A 31 6.38 -19.23 -6.30
N ILE A 32 6.88 -18.14 -5.70
CA ILE A 32 7.79 -18.13 -4.53
C ILE A 32 7.09 -17.77 -3.20
N ALA A 33 7.73 -17.98 -2.06
CA ALA A 33 7.26 -17.56 -0.74
C ALA A 33 5.85 -18.05 -0.37
N ARG A 34 5.52 -19.31 -0.73
CA ARG A 34 4.14 -19.85 -0.67
C ARG A 34 3.55 -19.82 0.74
N LYS A 35 4.35 -20.06 1.79
CA LYS A 35 3.88 -20.08 3.19
C LYS A 35 3.52 -18.67 3.68
N THR A 36 4.10 -17.65 3.07
CA THR A 36 4.03 -16.25 3.51
C THR A 36 2.88 -15.47 2.87
N ARG A 37 2.47 -15.80 1.64
CA ARG A 37 1.56 -14.93 0.86
C ARG A 37 0.25 -14.60 1.58
N SER A 38 -0.46 -15.60 2.10
CA SER A 38 -1.78 -15.37 2.73
C SER A 38 -1.68 -14.55 4.00
N ILE A 39 -0.68 -14.81 4.86
CA ILE A 39 -0.50 -14.00 6.07
C ILE A 39 -0.06 -12.57 5.73
N ALA A 40 0.77 -12.39 4.70
CA ALA A 40 1.14 -11.06 4.22
C ALA A 40 -0.07 -10.27 3.71
N VAL A 41 -0.97 -10.90 2.96
CA VAL A 41 -2.22 -10.25 2.52
C VAL A 41 -3.14 -9.92 3.70
N ALA A 42 -3.22 -10.78 4.72
CA ALA A 42 -3.98 -10.49 5.93
C ALA A 42 -3.38 -9.30 6.72
N CYS A 43 -2.05 -9.25 6.84
CA CYS A 43 -1.35 -8.09 7.41
C CYS A 43 -1.59 -6.83 6.57
N ALA A 44 -1.54 -6.93 5.24
CA ALA A 44 -1.80 -5.79 4.35
C ALA A 44 -3.21 -5.24 4.57
N LEU A 45 -4.22 -6.12 4.67
CA LEU A 45 -5.59 -5.72 5.00
C LEU A 45 -5.67 -5.01 6.37
N ALA A 46 -5.01 -5.55 7.39
CA ALA A 46 -4.99 -4.93 8.71
C ALA A 46 -4.36 -3.53 8.68
N LEU A 47 -3.24 -3.36 7.97
CA LEU A 47 -2.58 -2.06 7.81
C LEU A 47 -3.48 -1.05 7.08
N LEU A 48 -4.16 -1.47 6.00
CA LEU A 48 -5.09 -0.63 5.25
C LEU A 48 -6.28 -0.19 6.11
N VAL A 49 -6.86 -1.10 6.90
CA VAL A 49 -7.98 -0.79 7.81
C VAL A 49 -7.54 0.17 8.91
N ILE A 50 -6.44 -0.12 9.60
CA ILE A 50 -5.93 0.73 10.69
C ILE A 50 -5.52 2.11 10.14
N GLY A 51 -4.88 2.14 8.97
CA GLY A 51 -4.56 3.38 8.26
C GLY A 51 -5.82 4.19 7.93
N GLY A 52 -6.83 3.54 7.34
CA GLY A 52 -8.14 4.16 7.06
C GLY A 52 -8.81 4.74 8.31
N CYS A 53 -8.78 4.01 9.43
CA CYS A 53 -9.28 4.51 10.71
C CYS A 53 -8.49 5.74 11.19
N ALA A 54 -7.17 5.78 11.03
CA ALA A 54 -6.35 6.94 11.36
C ALA A 54 -6.72 8.17 10.50
N SER A 55 -7.01 7.96 9.21
CA SER A 55 -7.52 9.03 8.32
C SER A 55 -8.87 9.58 8.79
N VAL A 56 -9.76 8.72 9.29
CA VAL A 56 -11.06 9.16 9.84
C VAL A 56 -10.88 10.04 11.08
N VAL A 57 -9.94 9.71 11.97
CA VAL A 57 -9.64 10.53 13.16
C VAL A 57 -9.15 11.93 12.76
N HIS A 58 -8.51 12.08 11.59
CA HIS A 58 -8.11 13.37 11.06
C HIS A 58 -9.30 14.25 10.65
N LEU A 59 -10.42 13.67 10.23
CA LEU A 59 -11.59 14.42 9.74
C LEU A 59 -12.34 15.19 10.84
N ALA A 60 -11.95 15.06 12.11
CA ALA A 60 -12.43 15.77 13.31
C ALA A 60 -13.93 15.61 13.65
N GLN A 61 -14.82 15.30 12.70
CA GLN A 61 -16.27 15.18 12.89
C GLN A 61 -16.88 14.10 11.99
N PRO A 62 -17.84 13.28 12.48
CA PRO A 62 -18.49 12.23 11.69
C PRO A 62 -19.19 12.72 10.41
N ALA A 63 -19.70 13.94 10.40
CA ALA A 63 -20.34 14.55 9.23
C ALA A 63 -19.39 14.65 8.01
N ASN A 64 -18.08 14.79 8.26
CA ASN A 64 -17.06 14.90 7.21
C ASN A 64 -16.79 13.55 6.52
N ILE A 65 -17.03 12.43 7.20
CA ILE A 65 -16.97 11.09 6.59
C ILE A 65 -18.13 10.92 5.60
N MET A 66 -19.34 11.33 6.00
CA MET A 66 -20.53 11.26 5.13
C MET A 66 -20.38 12.18 3.91
N ALA A 67 -19.78 13.35 4.08
CA ALA A 67 -19.45 14.24 2.98
C ALA A 67 -18.37 13.65 2.05
N ALA A 68 -17.32 13.03 2.60
CA ALA A 68 -16.29 12.35 1.81
C ALA A 68 -16.86 11.18 1.01
N ALA A 69 -17.77 10.40 1.61
CA ALA A 69 -18.47 9.32 0.93
C ALA A 69 -19.40 9.83 -0.17
N ALA A 70 -20.17 10.90 0.10
CA ALA A 70 -21.04 11.52 -0.90
C ALA A 70 -20.28 12.11 -2.10
N ASN A 71 -19.04 12.55 -1.89
CA ASN A 71 -18.19 13.16 -2.91
C ASN A 71 -17.04 12.25 -3.38
N VAL A 72 -17.15 10.93 -3.19
CA VAL A 72 -16.09 9.96 -3.54
C VAL A 72 -15.75 9.99 -5.04
N PHE A 73 -16.70 10.37 -5.90
CA PHE A 73 -16.49 10.50 -7.35
C PHE A 73 -16.11 11.91 -7.81
N SER A 74 -15.74 12.81 -6.90
CA SER A 74 -15.17 14.12 -7.27
C SER A 74 -13.75 14.00 -7.84
N PHE A 75 -13.09 12.85 -7.65
CA PHE A 75 -11.70 12.59 -8.03
C PHE A 75 -10.70 13.63 -7.48
N SER A 76 -11.03 14.24 -6.34
CA SER A 76 -10.08 14.99 -5.53
C SER A 76 -8.97 14.08 -4.96
N GLY A 77 -7.86 14.64 -4.45
CA GLY A 77 -6.79 13.84 -3.84
C GLY A 77 -7.29 12.87 -2.77
N ILE A 78 -8.11 13.36 -1.83
CA ILE A 78 -8.74 12.56 -0.76
C ILE A 78 -9.67 11.48 -1.34
N SER A 79 -10.44 11.83 -2.38
CA SER A 79 -11.33 10.88 -3.04
C SER A 79 -10.58 9.73 -3.70
N VAL A 80 -9.48 10.03 -4.40
CA VAL A 80 -8.64 9.00 -5.05
C VAL A 80 -7.95 8.12 -4.01
N GLU A 81 -7.48 8.69 -2.90
CA GLU A 81 -6.95 7.93 -1.76
C GLU A 81 -7.98 6.96 -1.19
N LEU A 82 -9.21 7.43 -0.93
CA LEU A 82 -10.28 6.61 -0.38
C LEU A 82 -10.69 5.47 -1.34
N ILE A 83 -10.77 5.77 -2.64
CA ILE A 83 -11.04 4.76 -3.68
C ILE A 83 -9.94 3.70 -3.68
N MET A 84 -8.67 4.11 -3.72
CA MET A 84 -7.56 3.16 -3.77
C MET A 84 -7.41 2.34 -2.50
N LEU A 85 -7.68 2.94 -1.33
CA LEU A 85 -7.76 2.22 -0.07
C LEU A 85 -8.83 1.12 -0.12
N GLY A 86 -10.03 1.47 -0.61
CA GLY A 86 -11.14 0.53 -0.78
C GLY A 86 -10.82 -0.59 -1.78
N ILE A 87 -10.25 -0.26 -2.94
CA ILE A 87 -9.84 -1.25 -3.95
C ILE A 87 -8.85 -2.24 -3.35
N ASN A 88 -7.80 -1.76 -2.69
CA ASN A 88 -6.78 -2.64 -2.09
C ASN A 88 -7.38 -3.52 -1.00
N ALA A 89 -8.28 -3.00 -0.16
CA ALA A 89 -8.98 -3.79 0.84
C ALA A 89 -9.83 -4.91 0.21
N VAL A 90 -10.60 -4.59 -0.85
CA VAL A 90 -11.40 -5.59 -1.60
C VAL A 90 -10.51 -6.65 -2.23
N VAL A 91 -9.38 -6.27 -2.82
CA VAL A 91 -8.43 -7.22 -3.44
C VAL A 91 -7.82 -8.13 -2.38
N CYS A 92 -7.44 -7.61 -1.21
CA CYS A 92 -6.98 -8.43 -0.10
C CYS A 92 -8.02 -9.47 0.33
N VAL A 93 -9.28 -9.05 0.51
CA VAL A 93 -10.38 -9.95 0.89
C VAL A 93 -10.62 -11.00 -0.21
N ALA A 94 -10.65 -10.59 -1.47
CA ALA A 94 -10.81 -11.49 -2.61
C ALA A 94 -9.69 -12.53 -2.67
N TYR A 95 -8.43 -12.11 -2.46
CA TYR A 95 -7.28 -13.00 -2.40
C TYR A 95 -7.43 -14.02 -1.26
N LEU A 96 -7.76 -13.58 -0.04
CA LEU A 96 -7.87 -14.47 1.12
C LEU A 96 -9.00 -15.49 0.94
N ILE A 97 -10.15 -15.05 0.40
CA ILE A 97 -11.27 -15.94 0.08
C ILE A 97 -10.87 -16.95 -0.99
N ALA A 98 -10.24 -16.50 -2.08
CA ALA A 98 -9.81 -17.36 -3.18
C ALA A 98 -8.75 -18.37 -2.72
N ALA A 99 -7.79 -17.95 -1.90
CA ALA A 99 -6.79 -18.83 -1.31
C ALA A 99 -7.42 -19.87 -0.39
N ARG A 100 -8.37 -19.46 0.47
CA ARG A 100 -9.11 -20.38 1.36
C ARG A 100 -9.97 -21.38 0.60
N LYS A 101 -10.50 -20.99 -0.56
CA LYS A 101 -11.28 -21.85 -1.46
C LYS A 101 -10.44 -22.65 -2.44
N GLU A 102 -9.12 -22.57 -2.34
CA GLU A 102 -8.19 -23.25 -3.26
C GLU A 102 -8.51 -22.97 -4.74
N ALA A 103 -8.80 -21.70 -5.04
CA ALA A 103 -9.15 -21.28 -6.38
C ALA A 103 -8.05 -21.65 -7.39
N SER A 104 -8.47 -21.81 -8.65
CA SER A 104 -7.56 -22.21 -9.74
C SER A 104 -6.38 -21.25 -9.90
N ALA A 105 -5.26 -21.77 -10.42
CA ALA A 105 -4.05 -20.97 -10.64
C ALA A 105 -4.29 -19.72 -11.51
N PRO A 106 -5.09 -19.75 -12.59
CA PRO A 106 -5.43 -18.54 -13.36
C PRO A 106 -6.17 -17.49 -12.53
N THR A 107 -7.13 -17.89 -11.69
CA THR A 107 -7.87 -16.98 -10.81
C THR A 107 -6.93 -16.33 -9.80
N MET A 108 -6.09 -17.12 -9.14
CA MET A 108 -5.11 -16.59 -8.20
C MET A 108 -4.11 -15.64 -8.87
N ARG A 109 -3.69 -15.94 -10.11
CA ARG A 109 -2.81 -15.05 -10.89
C ARG A 109 -3.51 -13.74 -11.27
N GLY A 110 -4.78 -13.78 -11.65
CA GLY A 110 -5.56 -12.58 -11.95
C GLY A 110 -5.67 -11.65 -10.73
N ILE A 111 -6.04 -12.20 -9.58
CA ILE A 111 -6.13 -11.43 -8.32
C ILE A 111 -4.75 -10.87 -7.95
N ALA A 112 -3.68 -11.66 -8.11
CA ALA A 112 -2.32 -11.22 -7.84
C ALA A 112 -1.90 -10.02 -8.72
N VAL A 113 -2.18 -10.07 -10.03
CA VAL A 113 -1.86 -8.96 -10.95
C VAL A 113 -2.61 -7.68 -10.56
N VAL A 114 -3.89 -7.80 -10.23
CA VAL A 114 -4.68 -6.66 -9.75
C VAL A 114 -4.07 -6.09 -8.46
N GLY A 115 -3.70 -6.95 -7.50
CA GLY A 115 -3.07 -6.54 -6.25
C GLY A 115 -1.70 -5.88 -6.41
N ILE A 116 -0.91 -6.31 -7.40
CA ILE A 116 0.36 -5.65 -7.76
C ILE A 116 0.08 -4.21 -8.21
N ILE A 117 -0.82 -4.05 -9.17
CA ILE A 117 -1.11 -2.74 -9.77
C ILE A 117 -1.75 -1.82 -8.72
N SER A 118 -2.79 -2.27 -8.03
CA SER A 118 -3.48 -1.44 -7.03
C SER A 118 -2.59 -1.09 -5.85
N GLY A 119 -1.72 -2.02 -5.44
CA GLY A 119 -0.81 -1.84 -4.32
C GLY A 119 0.27 -0.80 -4.60
N VAL A 120 0.88 -0.85 -5.80
CA VAL A 120 1.85 0.16 -6.25
C VAL A 120 1.18 1.52 -6.45
N VAL A 121 -0.02 1.56 -7.03
CA VAL A 121 -0.76 2.83 -7.20
C VAL A 121 -1.09 3.44 -5.83
N MET A 122 -1.41 2.63 -4.83
CA MET A 122 -1.71 3.12 -3.48
C MET A 122 -0.51 3.87 -2.86
N THR A 123 0.72 3.35 -3.03
CA THR A 123 1.91 4.03 -2.46
C THR A 123 2.13 5.40 -3.08
N PHE A 124 1.85 5.55 -4.37
CA PHE A 124 1.93 6.83 -5.09
C PHE A 124 0.81 7.80 -4.69
N VAL A 125 -0.43 7.33 -4.67
CA VAL A 125 -1.62 8.15 -4.41
C VAL A 125 -1.59 8.78 -3.02
N VAL A 126 -1.07 8.07 -2.02
CA VAL A 126 -0.86 8.62 -0.67
C VAL A 126 0.05 9.85 -0.71
N GLY A 127 1.12 9.85 -1.52
CA GLY A 127 1.98 11.03 -1.67
C GLY A 127 1.33 12.14 -2.48
N ASN A 128 0.52 11.78 -3.47
CA ASN A 128 -0.20 12.73 -4.30
C ASN A 128 -1.21 13.58 -3.52
N GLY A 129 -1.82 13.03 -2.46
CA GLY A 129 -2.72 13.78 -1.58
C GLY A 129 -2.05 14.98 -0.88
N TYR A 130 -0.72 14.99 -0.77
CA TYR A 130 0.06 16.04 -0.11
C TYR A 130 0.59 17.12 -1.06
N VAL A 131 0.41 16.98 -2.38
CA VAL A 131 0.82 18.01 -3.34
C VAL A 131 -0.14 19.19 -3.22
N MET A 132 0.28 20.24 -2.51
CA MET A 132 -0.57 21.36 -2.12
C MET A 132 0.13 22.70 -2.36
N GLN A 133 -0.50 23.60 -3.13
CA GLN A 133 0.04 24.94 -3.39
C GLN A 133 0.33 25.76 -2.13
N SER A 134 -0.45 25.55 -1.06
CA SER A 134 -0.27 26.24 0.22
C SER A 134 0.94 25.75 1.03
N GLN A 135 1.58 24.66 0.62
CA GLN A 135 2.78 24.10 1.25
C GLN A 135 3.89 24.00 0.20
N PRO A 136 4.68 25.08 -0.04
CA PRO A 136 5.66 25.12 -1.13
C PRO A 136 6.66 23.96 -1.12
N ASN A 137 7.08 23.50 0.05
CA ASN A 137 8.02 22.38 0.19
C ASN A 137 7.41 21.03 -0.20
N TRP A 138 6.08 20.91 -0.27
CA TRP A 138 5.36 19.69 -0.65
C TRP A 138 4.78 19.79 -2.06
N ASN A 139 4.74 20.99 -2.64
CA ASN A 139 4.14 21.25 -3.94
C ASN A 139 5.06 20.87 -5.11
N THR A 140 5.45 19.60 -5.18
CA THR A 140 6.31 19.05 -6.22
C THR A 140 5.76 17.74 -6.77
N VAL A 141 5.91 17.54 -8.07
CA VAL A 141 5.55 16.29 -8.77
C VAL A 141 6.41 15.10 -8.35
N LEU A 142 7.51 15.33 -7.63
CA LEU A 142 8.37 14.28 -7.10
C LEU A 142 7.86 13.71 -5.77
N LEU A 143 7.00 14.43 -5.04
CA LEU A 143 6.49 13.97 -3.74
C LEU A 143 5.77 12.61 -3.82
N PRO A 144 4.89 12.36 -4.81
CA PRO A 144 4.30 11.05 -5.01
C PRO A 144 5.33 9.93 -5.22
N LEU A 145 6.44 10.22 -5.92
CA LEU A 145 7.52 9.26 -6.14
C LEU A 145 8.32 8.98 -4.86
N ALA A 146 8.54 10.01 -4.04
CA ALA A 146 9.18 9.86 -2.74
C ALA A 146 8.36 8.92 -1.85
N TYR A 147 7.05 9.15 -1.75
CA TYR A 147 6.13 8.30 -0.98
C TYR A 147 5.98 6.90 -1.58
N ALA A 148 5.97 6.77 -2.90
CA ALA A 148 5.97 5.47 -3.56
C ALA A 148 7.20 4.65 -3.17
N GLY A 149 8.39 5.29 -3.18
CA GLY A 149 9.64 4.70 -2.72
C GLY A 149 9.60 4.30 -1.25
N SER A 150 9.14 5.18 -0.35
CA SER A 150 8.99 4.88 1.09
C SER A 150 8.06 3.68 1.32
N GLY A 151 6.87 3.70 0.70
CA GLY A 151 5.86 2.67 0.88
C GLY A 151 6.34 1.31 0.39
N LEU A 152 6.96 1.26 -0.80
CA LEU A 152 7.55 0.04 -1.35
C LEU A 152 8.71 -0.48 -0.51
N ALA A 153 9.56 0.39 0.02
CA ALA A 153 10.64 -0.01 0.92
C ALA A 153 10.10 -0.61 2.22
N CYS A 154 9.15 0.06 2.89
CA CYS A 154 8.53 -0.42 4.12
C CYS A 154 7.75 -1.72 3.92
N GLY A 155 6.91 -1.79 2.88
CA GLY A 155 6.13 -2.99 2.56
C GLY A 155 7.01 -4.17 2.16
N GLY A 156 8.08 -3.92 1.40
CA GLY A 156 9.06 -4.94 1.01
C GLY A 156 9.87 -5.45 2.20
N ALA A 157 10.32 -4.56 3.08
CA ALA A 157 11.00 -4.94 4.32
C ALA A 157 10.09 -5.79 5.22
N LEU A 158 8.81 -5.40 5.36
CA LEU A 158 7.83 -6.18 6.11
C LEU A 158 7.57 -7.54 5.46
N TYR A 159 7.48 -7.61 4.12
CA TYR A 159 7.34 -8.89 3.42
C TYR A 159 8.54 -9.81 3.67
N CYS A 160 9.77 -9.29 3.58
CA CYS A 160 10.98 -10.03 3.94
C CYS A 160 10.95 -10.51 5.40
N ALA A 161 10.52 -9.68 6.35
CA ALA A 161 10.39 -10.06 7.75
C ALA A 161 9.38 -11.23 7.92
N LEU A 162 8.25 -11.19 7.21
CA LEU A 162 7.28 -12.27 7.20
C LEU A 162 7.86 -13.55 6.53
N MET A 163 8.58 -13.43 5.41
CA MET A 163 9.25 -14.56 4.79
C MET A 163 10.23 -15.25 5.75
N ALA A 164 10.98 -14.46 6.53
CA ALA A 164 11.89 -14.98 7.54
C ALA A 164 11.13 -15.67 8.67
N ALA A 165 10.06 -15.05 9.20
CA ALA A 165 9.22 -15.61 10.25
C ALA A 165 8.57 -16.95 9.84
N PHE A 166 8.18 -17.08 8.57
CA PHE A 166 7.57 -18.29 8.01
C PHE A 166 8.57 -19.25 7.37
N LYS A 167 9.87 -19.00 7.53
CA LYS A 167 10.97 -19.90 7.11
C LYS A 167 10.89 -20.26 5.62
N GLU A 168 10.74 -19.23 4.78
CA GLU A 168 10.92 -19.38 3.33
C GLU A 168 12.38 -19.60 2.97
N ALA A 169 12.63 -20.16 1.78
CA ALA A 169 13.99 -20.40 1.32
C ALA A 169 14.73 -19.07 1.07
N ALA A 170 16.00 -18.98 1.50
CA ALA A 170 16.80 -17.76 1.37
C ALA A 170 16.94 -17.28 -0.09
N SER A 171 16.93 -18.21 -1.06
CA SER A 171 16.97 -17.88 -2.49
C SER A 171 15.76 -17.06 -2.96
N GLU A 172 14.62 -17.15 -2.29
CA GLU A 172 13.37 -16.47 -2.65
C GLU A 172 13.32 -15.01 -2.19
N PHE A 173 14.22 -14.58 -1.29
CA PHE A 173 14.25 -13.21 -0.76
C PHE A 173 14.79 -12.19 -1.76
N LYS A 174 15.71 -12.61 -2.63
CA LYS A 174 16.40 -11.73 -3.58
C LYS A 174 15.46 -10.86 -4.43
N PRO A 175 14.40 -11.40 -5.08
CA PRO A 175 13.50 -10.56 -5.90
C PRO A 175 12.77 -9.49 -5.07
N VAL A 176 12.38 -9.80 -3.84
CA VAL A 176 11.70 -8.85 -2.94
C VAL A 176 12.68 -7.79 -2.45
N GLY A 177 13.85 -8.23 -1.96
CA GLY A 177 14.88 -7.35 -1.40
C GLY A 177 15.43 -6.35 -2.41
N VAL A 178 15.66 -6.78 -3.65
CA VAL A 178 16.15 -5.88 -4.72
C VAL A 178 15.16 -4.76 -5.00
N VAL A 179 13.86 -5.07 -5.10
CA VAL A 179 12.82 -4.05 -5.34
C VAL A 179 12.70 -3.11 -4.14
N ALA A 180 12.75 -3.63 -2.91
CA ALA A 180 12.71 -2.79 -1.70
C ALA A 180 13.90 -1.82 -1.61
N ILE A 181 15.11 -2.28 -1.96
CA ILE A 181 16.31 -1.43 -1.99
C ILE A 181 16.22 -0.41 -3.13
N ALA A 182 15.79 -0.82 -4.33
CA ALA A 182 15.60 0.10 -5.45
C ALA A 182 14.58 1.20 -5.12
N ALA A 183 13.52 0.87 -4.39
CA ALA A 183 12.53 1.83 -3.91
C ALA A 183 13.13 2.89 -2.97
N LEU A 184 14.08 2.51 -2.10
CA LEU A 184 14.82 3.47 -1.26
C LEU A 184 15.68 4.43 -2.10
N VAL A 185 16.28 3.94 -3.18
CA VAL A 185 17.06 4.79 -4.10
C VAL A 185 16.15 5.80 -4.80
N VAL A 186 14.98 5.36 -5.27
CA VAL A 186 13.96 6.26 -5.86
C VAL A 186 13.49 7.30 -4.86
N GLN A 187 13.21 6.89 -3.62
CA GLN A 187 12.83 7.80 -2.54
C GLN A 187 13.91 8.86 -2.30
N LEU A 188 15.17 8.43 -2.12
CA LEU A 188 16.29 9.33 -1.88
C LEU A 188 16.46 10.33 -3.02
N ALA A 189 16.43 9.85 -4.27
CA ALA A 189 16.53 10.70 -5.45
C ALA A 189 15.40 11.74 -5.51
N ALA A 190 14.17 11.35 -5.20
CA ALA A 190 13.02 12.25 -5.17
C ALA A 190 13.07 13.27 -4.01
N CYS A 191 13.73 12.94 -2.90
CA CYS A 191 13.89 13.84 -1.76
C CYS A 191 15.00 14.88 -1.92
N VAL A 192 15.98 14.66 -2.81
CA VAL A 192 17.15 15.56 -2.99
C VAL A 192 17.13 16.35 -4.31
N ALA A 193 16.12 16.14 -5.14
CA ALA A 193 15.92 16.82 -6.43
C ALA A 193 14.95 18.00 -6.29
#